data_AF-A0A959RPC5-F1
#
_entry.id   AF-A0A959RPC5-F1
#
_cell.length_a   1.000
_cell.length_b   1.000
_cell.length_c   1.000
_cell.angle_alpha   90.00
_cell.angle_beta   90.00
_cell.angle_gamma   90.00
#
_symmetry.space_group_name_H-M   'P 1'
#
loop_
_entity.id
_entity.type
_entity.pdbx_description
1 polymer ?
#
loop_
_entity_poly.entity_id
_entity_poly.type
_entity_poly.pdbx_seq_one_letter_code
_entity_poly.pdbx_strand_id
1 'polypeptide(L)'
;IDPIAVEDIQSIVARLKLKNIGILITDHNVTETLSICDRAYLMIEGKIYKHGTAEELAVDDEVKRLYLGRNFELKRKDYLHDEARHEAQ
;
A
#
# COMPACT_ATOMS: atom_id res chain seq x y z
N ILE A 1 -8.35 1.50 -13.41
CA ILE A 1 -8.42 2.94 -13.11
C ILE A 1 -7.19 3.57 -13.74
N ASP A 2 -7.31 4.73 -14.36
CA ASP A 2 -6.17 5.43 -14.94
C ASP A 2 -5.17 5.84 -13.85
N PRO A 3 -3.86 5.97 -14.17
CA PRO A 3 -2.85 6.26 -13.16
C PRO A 3 -3.09 7.56 -12.35
N ILE A 4 -3.71 8.56 -12.97
CA ILE A 4 -3.99 9.86 -12.32
C ILE A 4 -5.03 9.68 -11.22
N ALA A 5 -6.14 9.01 -11.53
CA ALA A 5 -7.18 8.74 -10.53
C ALA A 5 -6.69 7.80 -9.40
N VAL A 6 -5.73 6.91 -9.66
CA VAL A 6 -5.10 6.11 -8.60
C VAL A 6 -4.33 7.01 -7.63
N GLU A 7 -3.55 7.96 -8.14
CA GLU A 7 -2.81 8.90 -7.31
C GLU A 7 -3.74 9.80 -6.49
N ASP A 8 -4.83 10.29 -7.10
CA ASP A 8 -5.86 11.09 -6.39
C ASP A 8 -6.45 10.32 -5.19
N ILE A 9 -6.78 9.03 -5.38
CA ILE A 9 -7.29 8.17 -4.29
C ILE A 9 -6.22 8.01 -3.20
N GLN A 10 -4.96 7.79 -3.57
CA GLN A 10 -3.87 7.65 -2.63
C GLN A 10 -3.62 8.94 -1.82
N SER A 11 -3.74 10.11 -2.45
CA SER A 11 -3.69 11.42 -1.78
C SER A 11 -4.82 11.58 -0.76
N ILE A 12 -6.05 11.17 -1.12
CA ILE A 12 -7.19 11.15 -0.19
C ILE A 12 -6.89 10.23 1.00
N VAL A 13 -6.34 9.03 0.75
CA VAL A 13 -5.96 8.08 1.81
C VAL A 13 -4.93 8.69 2.76
N ALA A 14 -3.89 9.37 2.24
CA ALA A 14 -2.88 10.03 3.06
C ALA A 14 -3.49 11.12 3.98
N ARG A 15 -4.42 11.93 3.44
CA ARG A 15 -5.14 12.97 4.21
C ARG A 15 -6.04 12.36 5.30
N LEU A 16 -6.72 11.26 5.00
CA LEU A 16 -7.55 10.54 5.98
C LEU A 16 -6.68 9.96 7.12
N LYS A 17 -5.52 9.40 6.79
CA LYS A 17 -4.56 8.91 7.79
C LYS A 17 -4.06 10.02 8.70
N LEU A 18 -3.75 11.22 8.18
CA LEU A 18 -3.37 12.38 9.01
C LEU A 18 -4.48 12.81 9.98
N LYS A 19 -5.75 12.57 9.62
CA LYS A 19 -6.91 12.78 10.49
C LYS A 19 -7.12 11.65 11.51
N ASN A 20 -6.14 10.74 11.65
CA ASN A 20 -6.21 9.58 12.52
C ASN A 20 -7.38 8.65 12.21
N ILE A 21 -7.74 8.51 10.92
CA ILE A 21 -8.77 7.60 10.45
C ILE A 21 -8.10 6.32 9.94
N GLY A 22 -8.52 5.17 10.49
CA GLY A 22 -8.11 3.86 10.01
C GLY A 22 -8.78 3.51 8.68
N ILE A 23 -8.00 2.97 7.74
CA ILE A 23 -8.45 2.68 6.37
C ILE A 23 -8.12 1.22 6.06
N LEU A 24 -9.13 0.47 5.59
CA LEU A 24 -8.96 -0.89 5.08
C LEU A 24 -9.13 -0.84 3.56
N ILE A 25 -8.10 -1.26 2.84
CA ILE A 25 -8.07 -1.30 1.38
C ILE A 25 -8.01 -2.75 0.94
N THR A 26 -8.87 -3.10 -0.03
CA THR A 26 -8.77 -4.34 -0.79
C THR A 26 -8.63 -3.98 -2.25
N ASP A 27 -7.60 -4.50 -2.91
CA ASP A 27 -7.31 -4.22 -4.31
C ASP A 27 -6.61 -5.42 -4.94
N HIS A 28 -6.66 -5.52 -6.26
CA HIS A 28 -5.91 -6.50 -7.04
C HIS A 28 -4.54 -5.98 -7.48
N ASN A 29 -4.30 -4.66 -7.43
CA ASN A 29 -3.01 -4.03 -7.72
C ASN A 29 -2.15 -3.95 -6.45
N VAL A 30 -1.59 -5.09 -6.06
CA VAL A 30 -0.84 -5.23 -4.81
C VAL A 30 0.33 -4.26 -4.71
N THR A 31 1.06 -4.00 -5.81
CA THR A 31 2.21 -3.09 -5.83
C THR A 31 1.83 -1.67 -5.42
N GLU A 32 0.80 -1.10 -6.06
CA GLU A 32 0.33 0.25 -5.75
C GLU A 32 -0.25 0.34 -4.34
N THR A 33 -1.05 -0.66 -3.93
CA THR A 33 -1.63 -0.69 -2.59
C THR A 33 -0.56 -0.81 -1.51
N LEU A 34 0.43 -1.68 -1.69
CA LEU A 34 1.50 -1.87 -0.70
C LEU A 34 2.35 -0.60 -0.51
N SER A 35 2.47 0.23 -1.55
CA SER A 35 3.24 1.49 -1.51
C SER A 35 2.70 2.54 -0.51
N ILE A 36 1.41 2.44 -0.17
CA ILE A 36 0.70 3.39 0.72
C ILE A 36 0.22 2.75 2.03
N CYS A 37 0.26 1.42 2.14
CA CYS A 37 -0.16 0.71 3.36
C CYS A 37 0.95 0.67 4.41
N ASP A 38 0.58 0.80 5.68
CA ASP A 38 1.50 0.54 6.79
C ASP A 38 1.67 -0.96 7.05
N ARG A 39 0.58 -1.72 6.88
CA ARG A 39 0.50 -3.17 7.07
C ARG A 39 -0.37 -3.77 5.98
N ALA A 40 -0.07 -5.00 5.58
CA ALA A 40 -0.90 -5.74 4.64
C ALA A 40 -1.08 -7.21 5.05
N TYR A 41 -2.14 -7.79 4.53
CA TYR A 41 -2.51 -9.19 4.71
C TYR A 41 -2.72 -9.79 3.32
N LEU A 42 -1.96 -10.82 3.00
CA LEU A 42 -2.07 -11.55 1.75
C LEU A 42 -2.94 -12.78 1.98
N MET A 43 -3.96 -12.95 1.15
CA MET A 43 -4.95 -14.02 1.28
C MET A 43 -4.91 -14.99 0.10
N ILE A 44 -4.66 -16.27 0.37
CA ILE A 44 -4.74 -17.38 -0.60
C ILE A 44 -5.90 -18.29 -0.16
N GLU A 45 -6.80 -18.64 -1.08
CA GLU A 45 -7.88 -19.61 -0.86
C GLU A 45 -8.70 -19.34 0.42
N GLY A 46 -9.01 -18.06 0.67
CA GLY A 46 -9.79 -17.62 1.82
C GLY A 46 -9.06 -17.66 3.16
N LYS A 47 -7.75 -17.94 3.17
CA LYS A 47 -6.91 -17.93 4.39
C LYS A 47 -5.86 -16.83 4.31
N ILE A 48 -5.52 -16.25 5.46
CA ILE A 48 -4.35 -15.38 5.58
C ILE A 48 -3.13 -16.25 5.36
N TYR A 49 -2.45 -16.01 4.25
CA TYR A 49 -1.23 -16.68 3.89
C TYR A 49 -0.02 -16.02 4.57
N LYS A 50 0.06 -14.69 4.52
CA LYS A 50 1.11 -13.91 5.19
C LYS A 50 0.62 -12.52 5.57
N HIS A 51 1.22 -11.94 6.61
CA HIS A 51 0.94 -10.57 7.03
C HIS A 51 2.20 -9.92 7.57
N GLY A 52 2.27 -8.60 7.50
CA GLY A 52 3.42 -7.83 7.96
C GLY A 52 3.32 -6.36 7.57
N THR A 53 4.39 -5.61 7.80
CA THR A 53 4.56 -4.28 7.19
C THR A 53 4.75 -4.40 5.68
N ALA A 54 4.61 -3.28 4.98
CA ALA A 54 4.90 -3.23 3.55
C ALA A 54 6.33 -3.70 3.25
N GLU A 55 7.30 -3.30 4.08
CA GLU A 55 8.72 -3.62 3.95
C GLU A 55 8.98 -5.11 4.18
N GLU A 56 8.39 -5.69 5.24
CA GLU A 56 8.54 -7.11 5.55
C GLU A 56 8.03 -8.00 4.41
N LEU A 57 6.87 -7.66 3.85
CA LEU A 57 6.28 -8.40 2.73
C LEU A 57 7.02 -8.16 1.41
N ALA A 58 7.56 -6.95 1.22
CA ALA A 58 8.30 -6.57 0.03
C ALA A 58 9.64 -7.29 -0.12
N VAL A 59 10.26 -7.75 0.97
CA VAL A 59 11.54 -8.48 0.93
C VAL A 59 11.38 -9.99 1.00
N ASP A 60 10.15 -10.47 1.17
CA ASP A 60 9.88 -11.89 1.31
C ASP A 60 9.87 -12.62 -0.05
N ASP A 61 10.78 -13.57 -0.23
CA ASP A 61 10.95 -14.30 -1.48
C ASP A 61 9.70 -15.09 -1.91
N GLU A 62 8.94 -15.62 -0.94
CA GLU A 62 7.74 -16.39 -1.21
C GLU A 62 6.59 -15.48 -1.65
N VAL A 63 6.44 -14.35 -0.98
CA VAL A 63 5.50 -13.28 -1.36
C VAL A 63 5.84 -12.71 -2.74
N LYS A 64 7.12 -12.44 -3.03
CA LYS A 64 7.55 -12.01 -4.37
C LYS A 64 7.22 -13.04 -5.43
N ARG A 65 7.46 -14.32 -5.14
CA ARG A 65 7.21 -15.40 -6.09
C ARG A 65 5.72 -15.62 -6.37
N LEU A 66 4.87 -15.50 -5.35
CA LEU A 66 3.44 -15.82 -5.45
C LEU A 66 2.54 -14.62 -5.78
N TYR A 67 2.95 -13.39 -5.42
CA TYR A 67 2.12 -12.18 -5.55
C TYR A 67 2.79 -11.00 -6.25
N LEU A 68 3.98 -10.58 -5.82
CA LEU A 68 4.53 -9.26 -6.21
C LEU A 68 5.37 -9.29 -7.50
N GLY A 69 5.87 -10.46 -7.88
CA GLY A 69 6.86 -10.64 -8.94
C GLY A 69 8.31 -10.69 -8.41
N ARG A 70 9.16 -11.47 -9.08
CA ARG A 70 10.55 -11.72 -8.63
C ARG A 70 11.43 -10.47 -8.54
N ASN A 71 11.17 -9.48 -9.40
CA ASN A 71 11.94 -8.23 -9.46
C ASN A 71 11.21 -7.08 -8.74
N PHE A 72 10.29 -7.40 -7.83
CA PHE A 72 9.57 -6.38 -7.08
C PHE A 72 10.51 -5.59 -6.17
N GLU A 73 10.35 -4.28 -6.20
CA GLU A 73 10.96 -3.33 -5.30
C GLU A 73 9.87 -2.42 -4.74
N LEU A 74 9.83 -2.28 -3.40
CA LEU A 74 8.90 -1.38 -2.75
C LEU A 74 9.33 0.07 -2.97
N LYS A 75 8.45 0.85 -3.60
CA LYS A 75 8.60 2.30 -3.74
C LYS A 75 7.55 2.98 -2.88
N ARG A 76 7.96 3.47 -1.70
CA ARG A 76 7.07 4.20 -0.80
C ARG A 76 6.62 5.51 -1.43
N LYS A 77 5.34 5.85 -1.26
CA LYS A 77 4.78 7.15 -1.66
C LYS A 77 4.68 8.09 -0.46
N ASP A 78 5.79 8.25 0.26
CA ASP A 78 5.80 9.07 1.48
C ASP A 78 5.59 10.56 1.16
N TYR A 79 5.90 11.00 -0.08
CA TYR A 79 5.61 12.36 -0.57
C TYR A 79 4.13 12.74 -0.45
N LEU A 80 3.20 11.79 -0.61
CA LEU A 80 1.76 12.01 -0.43
C LEU A 80 1.42 12.41 1.02
N HIS A 81 2.18 11.91 2.00
CA HIS A 81 1.98 12.28 3.40
C HIS A 81 2.53 13.67 3.69
N ASP A 82 3.64 14.04 3.05
CA ASP A 82 4.24 15.37 3.19
C ASP A 82 3.34 16.44 2.56
N GLU A 83 2.81 16.20 1.35
CA GLU A 83 1.81 17.05 0.70
C GLU A 83 0.56 17.24 1.58
N ALA A 84 0.02 16.13 2.11
CA ALA A 84 -1.15 16.17 2.97
C ALA A 84 -0.90 16.95 4.28
N ARG A 85 0.35 16.97 4.79
CA ARG A 85 0.74 17.78 5.96
C ARG A 85 0.84 19.25 5.61
N HIS A 86 1.40 19.58 4.45
CA HIS A 86 1.49 20.96 3.97
C HIS A 86 0.11 21.59 3.74
N GLU A 87 -0.85 20.85 3.20
CA GLU A 87 -2.23 21.34 3.04
C GLU A 87 -2.98 21.57 4.36
N ALA A 88 -2.55 20.92 5.44
CA ALA A 88 -3.20 21.01 6.75
C ALA A 88 -2.67 22.17 7.61
N GLN A 89 -1.63 22.88 7.16
CA GLN A 89 -1.05 24.07 7.78
C GLN A 89 -1.75 25.34 7.29
#